data_AF-A0A1A7Y6C4-F1
#
_entry.id   AF-A0A1A7Y6C4-F1
#
_cell.length_a   1.000
_cell.length_b   1.000
_cell.length_c   1.000
_cell.angle_alpha   90.00
_cell.angle_beta   90.00
_cell.angle_gamma   90.00
#
_symmetry.space_group_name_H-M   'P 1'
#
loop_
_entity.id
_entity.type
_entity.pdbx_description
1 polymer ?
#
loop_
_entity_poly.entity_id
_entity_poly.type
_entity_poly.pdbx_seq_one_letter_code
_entity_poly.pdbx_strand_id
1 'polypeptide(L)'
;AGYRLVYGSRRPDSCGPLPPGTQAMSHEAAAQSAKLIFLCVHREHYDFLESLAPQLKDKVVVDNGPSDANRQVYLCGNGAEAKQAVAEMATKLGFVVVDRGSLSAARELEDFPLQLFPEWRLPMRLAVGLTAFFFLYVVIRDVVYAYVEQRKDISFRIMVSLANKLGYLTLLICTFHTYLYGWDKFLRLSSYKWFTPPGYMLCLVVPSAVLLLRLLLLVPCVDKSLTRIRQGWERTDPEDGTRKSLLT
;
A
#
# COMPACT_ATOMS: atom_id res chain seq x y z
N ALA A 1 2.51 -24.32 -24.52
CA ALA A 1 3.18 -25.27 -23.61
C ALA A 1 2.91 -26.75 -23.94
N GLY A 2 2.08 -27.09 -24.94
CA GLY A 2 2.00 -28.47 -25.48
C GLY A 2 1.32 -29.52 -24.58
N TYR A 3 0.68 -29.11 -23.49
CA TYR A 3 -0.03 -30.02 -22.59
C TYR A 3 -1.40 -30.41 -23.15
N ARG A 4 -1.74 -31.70 -23.06
CA ARG A 4 -3.11 -32.18 -23.29
C ARG A 4 -3.94 -31.92 -22.03
N LEU A 5 -4.96 -31.08 -22.15
CA LEU A 5 -5.84 -30.69 -21.06
C LEU A 5 -7.15 -31.47 -21.14
N VAL A 6 -7.61 -31.92 -19.97
CA VAL A 6 -8.89 -32.60 -19.79
C VAL A 6 -9.66 -31.83 -18.74
N TYR A 7 -10.91 -31.49 -19.03
CA TYR A 7 -11.77 -30.74 -18.13
C TYR A 7 -12.78 -31.68 -17.46
N GLY A 8 -12.71 -31.79 -16.14
CA GLY A 8 -13.71 -32.51 -15.34
C GLY A 8 -14.90 -31.59 -15.06
N SER A 9 -16.09 -31.97 -15.49
CA SER A 9 -17.33 -31.25 -15.19
C SER A 9 -18.44 -32.19 -14.74
N ARG A 10 -19.36 -31.67 -13.91
CA ARG A 10 -20.61 -32.36 -13.58
C ARG A 10 -21.54 -32.51 -14.79
N ARG A 11 -21.40 -31.63 -15.79
CA ARG A 11 -22.20 -31.62 -17.03
C ARG A 11 -21.26 -31.41 -18.21
N PRO A 12 -20.58 -32.46 -18.70
CA PRO A 12 -19.59 -32.32 -19.78
C PRO A 12 -20.20 -31.76 -21.07
N ASP A 13 -21.46 -32.10 -21.37
CA ASP A 13 -22.16 -31.68 -22.60
C ASP A 13 -22.64 -30.22 -22.58
N SER A 14 -22.61 -29.57 -21.41
CA SER A 14 -23.11 -28.21 -21.19
C SER A 14 -22.04 -27.31 -20.55
N CYS A 15 -20.77 -27.53 -20.87
CA CYS A 15 -19.68 -26.69 -20.39
C CYS A 15 -19.67 -25.33 -21.11
N GLY A 16 -19.11 -24.31 -20.44
CA GLY A 16 -18.82 -23.01 -21.06
C GLY A 16 -17.73 -23.11 -22.15
N PRO A 17 -17.30 -21.97 -22.72
CA PRO A 17 -16.28 -21.97 -23.75
C PRO A 17 -14.98 -22.62 -23.25
N LEU A 18 -14.57 -23.67 -23.95
CA LEU A 18 -13.36 -24.45 -23.65
C LEU A 18 -12.24 -24.08 -24.62
N PRO A 19 -10.97 -24.09 -24.19
CA PRO A 19 -9.85 -23.85 -25.09
C PRO A 19 -9.78 -24.91 -26.20
N PRO A 20 -9.27 -24.56 -27.39
CA PRO A 20 -9.16 -25.50 -28.50
C PRO A 20 -8.27 -26.69 -28.14
N GLY A 21 -8.73 -27.90 -28.47
CA GLY A 21 -8.02 -29.16 -28.19
C GLY A 21 -8.25 -29.72 -26.78
N THR A 22 -9.18 -29.16 -26.00
CA THR A 22 -9.55 -29.68 -24.68
C THR A 22 -10.84 -30.49 -24.73
N GLN A 23 -10.89 -31.57 -23.95
CA GLN A 23 -12.06 -32.45 -23.87
C GLN A 23 -12.71 -32.31 -22.50
N ALA A 24 -14.01 -32.01 -22.47
CA ALA A 24 -14.80 -32.09 -21.25
C ALA A 24 -15.29 -33.52 -21.04
N MET A 25 -15.21 -34.00 -19.81
CA MET A 25 -15.70 -35.32 -19.40
C MET A 25 -16.18 -35.28 -17.94
N SER A 26 -16.75 -36.39 -17.46
CA SER A 26 -17.15 -36.52 -16.06
C SER A 26 -15.93 -36.40 -15.14
N HIS A 27 -16.15 -36.00 -13.88
CA HIS A 27 -15.07 -35.90 -12.88
C HIS A 27 -14.26 -37.19 -12.77
N GLU A 28 -14.93 -38.35 -12.80
CA GLU A 28 -14.31 -39.67 -12.70
C GLU A 28 -13.41 -39.98 -13.91
N ALA A 29 -13.92 -39.77 -15.13
CA ALA A 29 -13.17 -40.02 -16.35
C ALA A 29 -11.95 -39.08 -16.48
N ALA A 30 -12.14 -37.81 -16.10
CA ALA A 30 -11.05 -36.83 -16.07
C ALA A 30 -9.98 -37.23 -15.06
N ALA A 31 -10.40 -37.60 -13.84
CA ALA A 31 -9.50 -38.02 -12.78
C ALA A 31 -8.70 -39.25 -13.19
N GLN A 32 -9.29 -40.24 -13.87
CA GLN A 32 -8.57 -41.44 -14.34
C GLN A 32 -7.51 -41.12 -15.40
N SER A 33 -7.80 -40.17 -16.29
CA SER A 33 -6.95 -39.83 -17.44
C SER A 33 -5.72 -38.99 -17.08
N ALA A 34 -5.78 -38.22 -15.98
CA ALA A 34 -4.72 -37.30 -15.56
C ALA A 34 -3.88 -37.85 -14.39
N LYS A 35 -2.59 -37.47 -14.32
CA LYS A 35 -1.71 -37.71 -13.17
C LYS A 35 -1.59 -36.49 -12.25
N LEU A 36 -1.77 -35.30 -12.83
CA LEU A 36 -1.73 -34.00 -12.16
C LEU A 36 -3.09 -33.32 -12.36
N ILE A 37 -3.78 -33.03 -11.27
CA ILE A 37 -5.16 -32.56 -11.26
C ILE A 37 -5.21 -31.23 -10.52
N PHE A 38 -5.73 -30.19 -11.17
CA PHE A 38 -5.96 -28.87 -10.56
C PHE A 38 -7.41 -28.80 -10.08
N LEU A 39 -7.60 -28.55 -8.78
CA LEU A 39 -8.91 -28.26 -8.21
C LEU A 39 -9.23 -26.79 -8.40
N CYS A 40 -10.19 -26.51 -9.28
CA CYS A 40 -10.68 -25.16 -9.57
C CYS A 40 -12.12 -25.01 -9.07
N VAL A 41 -12.35 -25.41 -7.82
CA VAL A 41 -13.66 -25.42 -7.19
C VAL A 41 -13.53 -24.69 -5.86
N HIS A 42 -14.54 -23.93 -5.45
CA HIS A 42 -14.56 -23.37 -4.10
C HIS A 42 -14.62 -24.46 -3.04
N ARG A 43 -13.95 -24.22 -1.90
CA ARG A 43 -13.88 -25.11 -0.74
C ARG A 43 -15.25 -25.61 -0.26
N GLU A 44 -16.30 -24.80 -0.42
CA GLU A 44 -17.70 -25.15 -0.06
C GLU A 44 -18.27 -26.33 -0.85
N HIS A 45 -17.68 -26.66 -1.99
CA HIS A 45 -18.15 -27.73 -2.86
C HIS A 45 -17.19 -28.92 -2.88
N TYR A 46 -16.38 -29.12 -1.83
CA TYR A 46 -15.42 -30.23 -1.78
C TYR A 46 -16.05 -31.58 -1.44
N ASP A 47 -17.34 -31.61 -1.08
CA ASP A 47 -18.07 -32.83 -0.70
C ASP A 47 -17.99 -33.95 -1.75
N PHE A 48 -17.97 -33.61 -3.05
CA PHE A 48 -17.87 -34.62 -4.11
C PHE A 48 -16.48 -35.29 -4.19
N LEU A 49 -15.44 -34.69 -3.59
CA LEU A 49 -14.10 -35.28 -3.60
C LEU A 49 -14.04 -36.59 -2.82
N GLU A 50 -14.93 -36.79 -1.84
CA GLU A 50 -15.04 -38.08 -1.13
C GLU A 50 -15.42 -39.20 -2.10
N SER A 51 -16.39 -38.98 -2.98
CA SER A 51 -16.76 -39.96 -4.02
C SER A 51 -15.65 -40.18 -5.06
N LEU A 52 -14.78 -39.20 -5.26
CA LEU A 52 -13.67 -39.24 -6.22
C LEU A 52 -12.35 -39.75 -5.61
N ALA A 53 -12.31 -39.93 -4.29
CA ALA A 53 -11.14 -40.38 -3.55
C ALA A 53 -10.45 -41.63 -4.14
N PRO A 54 -11.16 -42.71 -4.57
CA PRO A 54 -10.48 -43.87 -5.12
C PRO A 54 -9.78 -43.58 -6.45
N GLN A 55 -10.30 -42.67 -7.28
CA GLN A 55 -9.67 -42.26 -8.53
C GLN A 55 -8.52 -41.28 -8.32
N LEU A 56 -8.45 -40.58 -7.19
CA LEU A 56 -7.39 -39.63 -6.83
C LEU A 56 -6.19 -40.28 -6.13
N LYS A 57 -6.29 -41.56 -5.76
CA LYS A 57 -5.21 -42.28 -5.09
C LYS A 57 -3.93 -42.26 -5.95
N ASP A 58 -2.81 -41.94 -5.32
CA ASP A 58 -1.48 -41.83 -5.93
C ASP A 58 -1.35 -40.76 -7.04
N LYS A 59 -2.22 -39.74 -7.02
CA LYS A 59 -2.20 -38.61 -7.96
C LYS A 59 -1.80 -37.32 -7.27
N VAL A 60 -1.26 -36.38 -8.05
CA VAL A 60 -0.95 -35.04 -7.55
C VAL A 60 -2.20 -34.17 -7.70
N VAL A 61 -2.74 -33.77 -6.56
CA VAL A 61 -3.89 -32.86 -6.48
C VAL A 61 -3.39 -31.48 -6.06
N VAL A 62 -3.65 -30.47 -6.88
CA VAL A 62 -3.24 -29.09 -6.67
C VAL A 62 -4.47 -28.30 -6.25
N ASP A 63 -4.43 -27.78 -5.02
CA ASP A 63 -5.42 -26.81 -4.54
C ASP A 63 -5.00 -25.41 -4.98
N ASN A 64 -5.94 -24.65 -5.57
CA ASN A 64 -5.65 -23.34 -6.12
C ASN A 64 -6.19 -22.24 -5.20
N GLY A 65 -5.29 -21.39 -4.73
CA GLY A 65 -5.65 -20.17 -4.01
C GLY A 65 -6.24 -19.08 -4.91
N PRO A 66 -6.63 -17.94 -4.32
CA PRO A 66 -7.14 -16.80 -5.06
C PRO A 66 -6.18 -16.38 -6.18
N SER A 67 -6.72 -16.12 -7.37
CA SER A 67 -5.91 -15.69 -8.51
C SER A 67 -5.38 -14.27 -8.26
N ASP A 68 -4.07 -14.13 -8.26
CA ASP A 68 -3.38 -12.85 -8.36
C ASP A 68 -2.77 -12.69 -9.76
N ALA A 69 -2.62 -11.47 -10.25
CA ALA A 69 -2.03 -11.16 -11.55
C ALA A 69 -0.48 -11.26 -11.55
N ASN A 70 0.10 -11.78 -10.47
CA ASN A 70 1.53 -11.89 -10.29
C ASN A 70 2.12 -13.07 -11.10
N ARG A 71 3.32 -12.88 -11.63
CA ARG A 71 4.09 -13.95 -12.30
C ARG A 71 4.75 -14.92 -11.31
N GLN A 72 4.72 -14.61 -10.02
CA GLN A 72 5.27 -15.45 -8.97
C GLN A 72 4.20 -16.39 -8.41
N VAL A 73 4.50 -17.70 -8.40
CA VAL A 73 3.63 -18.75 -7.85
C VAL A 73 4.29 -19.31 -6.60
N TYR A 74 3.63 -19.15 -5.46
CA TYR A 74 4.06 -19.77 -4.21
C TYR A 74 3.58 -21.23 -4.16
N LEU A 75 4.49 -22.14 -3.89
CA LEU A 75 4.23 -23.58 -3.85
C LEU A 75 4.57 -24.13 -2.47
N CYS A 76 3.72 -24.96 -1.91
CA CYS A 76 4.00 -25.70 -0.68
C CYS A 76 3.39 -27.10 -0.75
N GLY A 77 3.96 -28.07 -0.03
CA GLY A 77 3.49 -29.45 -0.07
C GLY A 77 4.46 -30.42 0.59
N ASN A 78 3.94 -31.55 1.04
CA ASN A 78 4.74 -32.57 1.76
C ASN A 78 5.43 -33.56 0.81
N GLY A 79 4.90 -33.76 -0.39
CA GLY A 79 5.52 -34.63 -1.40
C GLY A 79 6.53 -33.88 -2.26
N ALA A 80 7.81 -34.26 -2.19
CA ALA A 80 8.87 -33.62 -2.98
C ALA A 80 8.66 -33.81 -4.50
N GLU A 81 8.31 -35.02 -4.93
CA GLU A 81 8.03 -35.35 -6.34
C GLU A 81 6.83 -34.55 -6.88
N ALA A 82 5.77 -34.44 -6.08
CA ALA A 82 4.58 -33.66 -6.43
C ALA A 82 4.90 -32.17 -6.58
N LYS A 83 5.68 -31.60 -5.64
CA LYS A 83 6.14 -30.21 -5.73
C LYS A 83 6.98 -29.98 -6.98
N GLN A 84 7.92 -30.87 -7.27
CA GLN A 84 8.78 -30.75 -8.45
C GLN A 84 7.95 -30.77 -9.75
N ALA A 85 6.98 -31.69 -9.86
CA ALA A 85 6.11 -31.78 -11.04
C ALA A 85 5.31 -30.48 -11.28
N VAL A 86 4.75 -29.90 -10.21
CA VAL A 86 4.02 -28.62 -10.29
C VAL A 86 4.96 -27.46 -10.63
N ALA A 87 6.16 -27.43 -10.03
CA ALA A 87 7.14 -26.38 -10.25
C ALA A 87 7.65 -26.35 -11.71
N GLU A 88 7.95 -27.52 -12.28
CA GLU A 88 8.36 -27.65 -13.67
C GLU A 88 7.27 -27.21 -14.64
N MET A 89 6.01 -27.56 -14.37
CA MET A 89 4.87 -27.11 -15.16
C MET A 89 4.71 -25.58 -15.11
N ALA A 90 4.71 -24.99 -13.92
CA ALA A 90 4.56 -23.54 -13.75
C ALA A 90 5.72 -22.78 -14.42
N THR A 91 6.95 -23.28 -14.31
CA THR A 91 8.12 -22.70 -14.99
C THR A 91 8.00 -22.77 -16.51
N LYS A 92 7.51 -23.90 -17.06
CA LYS A 92 7.23 -24.04 -18.50
C LYS A 92 6.12 -23.12 -19.00
N LEU A 93 5.19 -22.72 -18.12
CA LEU A 93 4.16 -21.74 -18.39
C LEU A 93 4.65 -20.28 -18.26
N GLY A 94 5.91 -20.07 -17.85
CA GLY A 94 6.54 -18.75 -17.72
C GLY A 94 6.37 -18.10 -16.35
N PHE A 95 5.91 -18.85 -15.34
CA PHE A 95 5.83 -18.38 -13.97
C PHE A 95 7.14 -18.64 -13.21
N VAL A 96 7.40 -17.81 -12.20
CA VAL A 96 8.52 -18.00 -11.26
C VAL A 96 7.98 -18.71 -10.03
N VAL A 97 8.48 -19.91 -9.76
CA VAL A 97 8.01 -20.73 -8.63
C VAL A 97 8.86 -20.47 -7.40
N VAL A 98 8.21 -20.27 -6.25
CA VAL A 98 8.87 -20.13 -4.95
C VAL A 98 8.34 -21.18 -3.99
N ASP A 99 9.22 -22.10 -3.57
CA ASP A 99 8.89 -23.10 -2.57
C ASP A 99 8.83 -22.48 -1.17
N ARG A 100 7.70 -22.64 -0.49
CA ARG A 100 7.41 -22.18 0.87
C ARG A 100 7.47 -23.32 1.90
N GLY A 101 7.89 -24.52 1.50
CA GLY A 101 8.15 -25.66 2.38
C GLY A 101 7.01 -26.69 2.40
N SER A 102 6.63 -27.12 3.59
CA SER A 102 5.60 -28.14 3.84
C SER A 102 4.19 -27.58 3.68
N LEU A 103 3.19 -28.48 3.62
CA LEU A 103 1.77 -28.11 3.47
C LEU A 103 1.24 -27.27 4.64
N SER A 104 1.92 -27.27 5.80
CA SER A 104 1.61 -26.38 6.91
C SER A 104 1.70 -24.89 6.57
N ALA A 105 2.50 -24.53 5.56
CA ALA A 105 2.60 -23.15 5.06
C ALA A 105 1.35 -22.72 4.25
N ALA A 106 0.51 -23.67 3.79
CA ALA A 106 -0.62 -23.38 2.89
C ALA A 106 -1.56 -22.29 3.44
N ARG A 107 -1.81 -22.30 4.75
CA ARG A 107 -2.62 -21.27 5.40
C ARG A 107 -2.05 -19.86 5.22
N GLU A 108 -0.73 -19.70 5.34
CA GLU A 108 -0.07 -18.41 5.11
C GLU A 108 -0.22 -17.96 3.65
N LEU A 109 -0.13 -18.90 2.70
CA LEU A 109 -0.30 -18.61 1.27
C LEU A 109 -1.74 -18.20 0.94
N GLU A 110 -2.74 -18.85 1.54
CA GLU A 110 -4.16 -18.52 1.38
C GLU A 110 -4.49 -17.14 1.97
N ASP A 111 -3.88 -16.79 3.10
CA ASP A 111 -4.06 -15.49 3.75
C ASP A 111 -3.36 -14.36 2.98
N PHE A 112 -2.29 -14.64 2.24
CA PHE A 112 -1.45 -13.64 1.56
C PHE A 112 -2.23 -12.63 0.68
N PRO A 113 -3.08 -13.06 -0.30
CA PRO A 113 -3.85 -12.12 -1.12
C PRO A 113 -4.89 -11.31 -0.35
N LEU A 114 -5.30 -11.76 0.85
CA LEU A 114 -6.26 -11.05 1.71
C LEU A 114 -5.58 -9.97 2.57
N GLN A 115 -4.25 -10.00 2.69
CA GLN A 115 -3.52 -9.03 3.50
C GLN A 115 -3.42 -7.68 2.79
N LEU A 116 -4.31 -6.76 3.16
CA LEU A 116 -4.22 -5.38 2.72
C LEU A 116 -3.08 -4.65 3.45
N PHE A 117 -2.00 -4.37 2.72
CA PHE A 117 -0.81 -3.62 3.16
C PHE A 117 -0.24 -4.03 4.54
N PRO A 118 0.19 -5.29 4.72
CA PRO A 118 0.67 -5.78 6.01
C PRO A 118 1.83 -4.94 6.57
N GLU A 119 2.77 -4.56 5.70
CA GLU A 119 3.95 -3.74 6.04
C GLU A 119 3.61 -2.32 6.50
N TRP A 120 2.45 -1.78 6.12
CA TRP A 120 2.04 -0.42 6.45
C TRP A 120 1.30 -0.31 7.77
N ARG A 121 0.87 -1.42 8.36
CA ARG A 121 0.08 -1.42 9.61
C ARG A 121 0.83 -0.76 10.76
N LEU A 122 2.11 -1.08 10.93
CA LEU A 122 2.93 -0.50 12.00
C LEU A 122 3.23 0.99 11.74
N PRO A 123 3.74 1.40 10.56
CA PRO A 123 3.91 2.81 10.22
C PRO A 123 2.63 3.63 10.41
N MET A 124 1.47 3.12 10.00
CA MET A 124 0.19 3.82 10.16
C MET A 124 -0.21 3.97 11.63
N ARG A 125 -0.07 2.93 12.46
CA ARG A 125 -0.36 3.01 13.89
C ARG A 125 0.55 4.02 14.60
N LEU A 126 1.84 4.01 14.27
CA LEU A 126 2.81 4.96 14.84
C LEU A 126 2.51 6.39 14.41
N ALA A 127 2.21 6.62 13.13
CA ALA A 127 1.86 7.94 12.61
C ALA A 127 0.59 8.51 13.26
N VAL A 128 -0.46 7.69 13.41
CA VAL A 128 -1.71 8.08 14.08
C VAL A 128 -1.45 8.38 15.57
N GLY A 129 -0.71 7.52 16.26
CA GLY A 129 -0.39 7.72 17.68
C GLY A 129 0.42 9.00 17.92
N LEU A 130 1.45 9.24 17.11
CA LEU A 130 2.27 10.45 17.22
C LEU A 130 1.47 11.72 16.91
N THR A 131 0.62 11.66 15.88
CA THR A 131 -0.26 12.79 15.51
C THR A 131 -1.26 13.09 16.61
N ALA A 132 -1.87 12.07 17.22
CA ALA A 132 -2.79 12.24 18.33
C ALA A 132 -2.12 12.82 19.58
N PHE A 133 -0.90 12.37 19.90
CA PHE A 133 -0.14 12.90 21.03
C PHE A 133 0.16 14.41 20.87
N PHE A 134 0.72 14.81 19.72
CA PHE A 134 1.01 16.23 19.45
C PHE A 134 -0.27 17.07 19.34
N PHE A 135 -1.35 16.49 18.82
CA PHE A 135 -2.68 17.12 18.81
C PHE A 135 -3.12 17.48 20.24
N LEU A 136 -3.11 16.51 21.15
CA LEU A 136 -3.54 16.71 22.53
C LEU A 136 -2.64 17.73 23.25
N TYR A 137 -1.33 17.63 23.05
CA TYR A 137 -0.38 18.59 23.62
C TYR A 137 -0.66 20.04 23.20
N VAL A 138 -0.88 20.29 21.90
CA VAL A 138 -1.18 21.64 21.40
C VAL A 138 -2.54 22.12 21.88
N VAL A 139 -3.56 21.27 21.94
CA VAL A 139 -4.88 21.65 22.48
C VAL A 139 -4.77 22.06 23.94
N ILE A 140 -4.07 21.29 24.77
CA ILE A 140 -3.88 21.61 26.19
C ILE A 140 -3.13 22.94 26.34
N ARG A 141 -2.03 23.13 25.62
CA ARG A 141 -1.19 24.32 25.75
C ARG A 141 -1.83 25.58 25.16
N ASP A 142 -2.36 25.52 23.94
CA ASP A 142 -2.80 26.72 23.22
C ASP A 142 -4.24 27.11 23.61
N VAL A 143 -5.06 26.16 24.05
CA VAL A 143 -6.51 26.39 24.26
C VAL A 143 -6.86 26.24 25.73
N VAL A 144 -6.53 25.11 26.37
CA VAL A 144 -6.90 24.88 27.78
C VAL A 144 -6.18 25.86 28.70
N TYR A 145 -4.87 26.06 28.52
CA TYR A 145 -4.12 27.03 29.32
C TYR A 145 -4.62 28.48 29.10
N ALA A 146 -4.87 28.87 27.86
CA ALA A 146 -5.40 30.20 27.54
C ALA A 146 -6.82 30.42 28.09
N TYR A 147 -7.65 29.38 28.11
CA TYR A 147 -8.98 29.42 28.70
C TYR A 147 -8.93 29.56 30.23
N VAL A 148 -8.08 28.78 30.90
CA VAL A 148 -7.97 28.77 32.36
C VAL A 148 -7.37 30.07 32.89
N GLU A 149 -6.29 30.55 32.29
CA GLU A 149 -5.57 31.73 32.80
C GLU A 149 -6.26 33.05 32.40
N GLN A 150 -6.77 33.13 31.16
CA GLN A 150 -7.26 34.40 30.60
C GLN A 150 -8.79 34.49 30.51
N ARG A 151 -9.54 33.43 30.87
CA ARG A 151 -11.01 33.31 30.70
C ARG A 151 -11.52 33.70 29.31
N LYS A 152 -10.71 33.47 28.26
CA LYS A 152 -11.09 33.75 26.88
C LYS A 152 -11.41 32.46 26.15
N ASP A 153 -12.60 32.39 25.58
CA ASP A 153 -13.01 31.30 24.70
C ASP A 153 -12.38 31.48 23.32
N ILE A 154 -11.25 30.78 23.12
CA ILE A 154 -10.50 30.83 21.88
C ILE A 154 -10.55 29.48 21.15
N SER A 155 -11.67 28.76 21.31
CA SER A 155 -11.87 27.44 20.71
C SER A 155 -11.78 27.47 19.18
N PHE A 156 -12.09 28.59 18.52
CA PHE A 156 -11.91 28.73 17.06
C PHE A 156 -10.44 28.64 16.61
N ARG A 157 -9.48 29.03 17.48
CA ARG A 157 -8.05 28.86 17.21
C ARG A 157 -7.64 27.40 17.26
N ILE A 158 -8.45 26.47 17.81
CA ILE A 158 -8.20 25.03 17.70
C ILE A 158 -8.07 24.68 16.22
N MET A 159 -9.13 24.87 15.42
CA MET A 159 -9.12 24.45 14.01
C MET A 159 -8.03 25.14 13.18
N VAL A 160 -7.79 26.43 13.43
CA VAL A 160 -6.82 27.23 12.65
C VAL A 160 -5.37 27.00 13.09
N SER A 161 -5.09 26.94 14.40
CA SER A 161 -3.74 26.69 14.95
C SER A 161 -3.33 25.25 14.72
N LEU A 162 -4.27 24.31 14.86
CA LEU A 162 -4.03 22.90 14.66
C LEU A 162 -3.65 22.58 13.21
N ALA A 163 -4.44 23.03 12.23
CA ALA A 163 -4.13 22.81 10.81
C ALA A 163 -2.81 23.49 10.41
N ASN A 164 -2.55 24.72 10.87
CA ASN A 164 -1.39 25.51 10.46
C ASN A 164 -0.09 25.22 11.25
N LYS A 165 -0.14 24.62 12.44
CA LYS A 165 1.07 24.26 13.20
C LYS A 165 1.36 22.78 13.12
N LEU A 166 0.36 21.92 13.39
CA LEU A 166 0.57 20.48 13.35
C LEU A 166 0.72 19.97 11.92
N GLY A 167 0.02 20.56 10.94
CA GLY A 167 0.17 20.16 9.54
C GLY A 167 1.62 20.26 9.05
N TYR A 168 2.30 21.38 9.33
CA TYR A 168 3.71 21.56 8.96
C TYR A 168 4.67 20.75 9.85
N LEU A 169 4.35 20.55 11.14
CA LEU A 169 5.15 19.71 12.03
C LEU A 169 5.13 18.24 11.57
N THR A 170 3.95 17.70 11.27
CA THR A 170 3.76 16.36 10.74
C THR A 170 4.46 16.22 9.40
N LEU A 171 4.29 17.18 8.48
CA LEU A 171 4.99 17.19 7.19
C LEU A 171 6.52 17.15 7.38
N LEU A 172 7.06 17.91 8.33
CA LEU A 172 8.48 17.94 8.65
C LEU A 172 8.97 16.59 9.20
N ILE A 173 8.26 15.99 10.16
CA ILE A 173 8.62 14.69 10.75
C ILE A 173 8.58 13.58 9.69
N CYS A 174 7.51 13.50 8.89
CA CYS A 174 7.38 12.50 7.84
C CYS A 174 8.46 12.65 6.77
N THR A 175 8.74 13.88 6.33
CA THR A 175 9.79 14.19 5.35
C THR A 175 11.17 13.81 5.90
N PHE A 176 11.45 14.17 7.15
CA PHE A 176 12.71 13.81 7.82
C PHE A 176 12.88 12.29 7.95
N HIS A 177 11.84 11.55 8.33
CA HIS A 177 11.87 10.10 8.41
C HIS A 177 12.23 9.45 7.06
N THR A 178 11.63 9.93 5.96
CA THR A 178 11.93 9.44 4.61
C THR A 178 13.34 9.80 4.14
N TYR A 179 13.90 10.94 4.56
CA TYR A 179 15.30 11.28 4.32
C TYR A 179 16.25 10.35 5.10
N LEU A 180 15.95 10.04 6.36
CA LEU A 180 16.72 9.08 7.15
C LEU A 180 16.71 7.69 6.52
N TYR A 181 15.55 7.22 6.07
CA TYR A 181 15.42 5.93 5.36
C TYR A 181 16.30 5.88 4.09
N GLY A 182 16.39 7.01 3.36
CA GLY A 182 17.10 7.11 2.09
C GLY A 182 18.56 7.55 2.18
N TRP A 183 19.09 7.86 3.38
CA TRP A 183 20.37 8.54 3.57
C TRP A 183 21.53 7.80 2.90
N ASP A 184 21.66 6.50 3.16
CA ASP A 184 22.72 5.67 2.60
C ASP A 184 22.54 5.37 1.10
N LYS A 185 21.32 5.47 0.58
CA LYS A 185 20.97 5.15 -0.81
C LYS A 185 21.16 6.35 -1.74
N PHE A 186 21.07 7.58 -1.22
CA PHE A 186 21.17 8.82 -1.98
C PHE A 186 22.56 9.02 -2.61
N LEU A 187 23.61 8.68 -1.88
CA LEU A 187 25.00 8.86 -2.32
C LEU A 187 25.53 7.66 -3.14
N ARG A 188 24.78 6.55 -3.24
CA ARG A 188 25.20 5.37 -4.01
C ARG A 188 24.74 5.49 -5.47
N LEU A 189 25.71 5.58 -6.39
CA LEU A 189 25.45 5.58 -7.84
C LEU A 189 24.68 4.33 -8.32
N SER A 190 24.83 3.18 -7.63
CA SER A 190 24.10 1.95 -7.95
C SER A 190 22.59 2.03 -7.73
N SER A 191 22.11 3.01 -6.94
CA SER A 191 20.68 3.24 -6.72
C SER A 191 19.98 3.85 -7.94
N TYR A 192 20.73 4.48 -8.86
CA TYR A 192 20.19 5.19 -10.02
C TYR A 192 20.14 4.26 -11.24
N LYS A 193 19.10 3.44 -11.31
CA LYS A 193 18.86 2.59 -12.48
C LYS A 193 18.48 3.49 -13.67
N TRP A 194 19.21 3.40 -14.78
CA TRP A 194 18.96 4.20 -16.00
C TRP A 194 18.95 5.73 -15.76
N PHE A 195 19.81 6.24 -14.89
CA PHE A 195 19.87 7.67 -14.54
C PHE A 195 18.60 8.25 -13.87
N THR A 196 17.59 7.42 -13.60
CA THR A 196 16.36 7.86 -12.93
C THR A 196 16.51 7.76 -11.41
N PRO A 197 16.21 8.84 -10.66
CA PRO A 197 16.20 8.77 -9.21
C PRO A 197 15.08 7.82 -8.73
N PRO A 198 15.31 7.07 -7.64
CA PRO A 198 14.28 6.24 -7.02
C PRO A 198 13.01 7.05 -6.71
N GLY A 199 11.83 6.42 -6.87
CA GLY A 199 10.53 7.11 -6.74
C GLY A 199 10.33 7.87 -5.42
N TYR A 200 10.91 7.37 -4.30
CA TYR A 200 10.82 8.08 -3.01
C TYR A 200 11.51 9.46 -3.05
N MET A 201 12.60 9.63 -3.82
CA MET A 201 13.28 10.92 -3.94
C MET A 201 12.43 11.93 -4.71
N LEU A 202 11.69 11.48 -5.73
CA LEU A 202 10.76 12.32 -6.48
C LEU A 202 9.61 12.78 -5.58
N CYS A 203 9.06 11.88 -4.75
CA CYS A 203 8.00 12.21 -3.79
C CYS A 203 8.46 13.21 -2.71
N LEU A 204 9.77 13.30 -2.43
CA LEU A 204 10.32 14.24 -1.45
C LEU A 204 10.41 15.69 -1.95
N VAL A 205 10.39 15.91 -3.27
CA VAL A 205 10.56 17.25 -3.85
C VAL A 205 9.48 18.21 -3.36
N VAL A 206 8.20 17.80 -3.42
CA VAL A 206 7.06 18.65 -3.05
C VAL A 206 7.05 18.97 -1.55
N PRO A 207 7.15 17.99 -0.62
CA PRO A 207 7.26 18.27 0.81
C PRO A 207 8.44 19.18 1.17
N SER A 208 9.61 18.94 0.59
CA SER A 208 10.80 19.76 0.84
C SER A 208 10.64 21.18 0.33
N ALA A 209 10.06 21.38 -0.86
CA ALA A 209 9.77 22.71 -1.38
C ALA A 209 8.77 23.48 -0.49
N VAL A 210 7.72 22.81 -0.01
CA VAL A 210 6.72 23.41 0.89
C VAL A 210 7.36 23.82 2.22
N LEU A 211 8.22 22.97 2.80
CA LEU A 211 8.94 23.28 4.04
C LEU A 211 9.95 24.42 3.87
N LEU A 212 10.68 24.45 2.75
CA LEU A 212 11.61 25.54 2.42
C LEU A 212 10.88 26.87 2.25
N LEU A 213 9.79 26.89 1.47
CA LEU A 213 8.98 28.09 1.30
C LEU A 213 8.41 28.55 2.65
N ARG A 214 7.93 27.61 3.48
CA ARG A 214 7.45 27.94 4.82
C ARG A 214 8.55 28.53 5.70
N LEU A 215 9.77 27.99 5.65
CA LEU A 215 10.92 28.53 6.38
C LEU A 215 11.26 29.95 5.93
N LEU A 216 11.25 30.22 4.62
CA LEU A 216 11.45 31.56 4.06
C LEU A 216 10.39 32.56 4.54
N LEU A 217 9.12 32.12 4.62
CA LEU A 217 8.03 32.95 5.16
C LEU A 217 8.16 33.20 6.67
N LEU A 218 8.84 32.34 7.42
CA LEU A 218 9.11 32.50 8.86
C LEU A 218 10.31 33.41 9.15
N VAL A 219 11.13 33.75 8.14
CA VAL A 219 12.25 34.68 8.31
C VAL A 219 11.70 36.02 8.80
N PRO A 220 12.28 36.63 9.86
CA PRO A 220 11.72 37.79 10.53
C PRO A 220 11.50 38.99 9.62
N CYS A 221 12.27 39.13 8.54
CA CYS A 221 12.09 40.18 7.53
C CYS A 221 10.78 40.02 6.75
N VAL A 222 10.47 38.78 6.36
CA VAL A 222 9.27 38.45 5.58
C VAL A 222 8.06 38.39 6.50
N ASP A 223 8.17 37.74 7.67
CA ASP A 223 7.08 37.60 8.63
C ASP A 223 6.59 38.96 9.15
N LYS A 224 7.50 39.91 9.44
CA LYS A 224 7.14 41.29 9.82
C LYS A 224 6.39 42.03 8.72
N SER A 225 6.73 41.79 7.46
CA SER A 225 6.02 42.38 6.32
C SER A 225 4.62 41.77 6.18
N LEU A 226 4.54 40.44 6.30
CA LEU A 226 3.31 39.66 6.17
C LEU A 226 2.30 39.95 7.30
N THR A 227 2.80 40.11 8.53
CA THR A 227 1.99 40.54 9.68
C THR A 227 1.45 41.96 9.49
N ARG A 228 2.26 42.88 8.95
CA ARG A 228 1.79 44.24 8.59
C ARG A 228 0.65 44.19 7.56
N ILE A 229 0.82 43.42 6.49
CA ILE A 229 -0.22 43.26 5.45
C ILE A 229 -1.50 42.67 6.04
N ARG A 230 -1.40 41.64 6.91
CA ARG A 230 -2.56 41.03 7.58
C ARG A 230 -3.31 41.98 8.51
N GLN A 231 -2.63 43.00 9.04
CA GLN A 231 -3.22 44.04 9.86
C GLN A 231 -3.81 45.20 9.03
N GLY A 232 -3.81 45.08 7.70
CA GLY A 232 -4.35 46.11 6.81
C GLY A 232 -3.36 47.23 6.48
N TRP A 233 -2.06 46.91 6.38
CA TRP A 233 -1.08 47.92 5.96
C TRP A 233 -1.36 48.43 4.55
N GLU A 234 -1.66 49.73 4.45
CA GLU A 234 -1.83 50.46 3.20
C GLU A 234 -0.55 51.23 2.88
N ARG A 235 -0.09 51.17 1.62
CA ARG A 235 1.05 51.98 1.18
C ARG A 235 0.61 53.44 1.17
N THR A 236 1.20 54.26 2.04
CA THR A 236 1.03 55.70 1.98
C THR A 236 1.83 56.23 0.79
N ASP A 237 1.13 56.70 -0.24
CA ASP A 237 1.74 57.53 -1.27
C ASP A 237 2.14 58.89 -0.69
N PRO A 238 3.31 59.43 -1.05
CA PRO A 238 3.80 60.69 -0.49
C PRO A 238 2.88 61.88 -0.77
N GLU A 239 2.10 61.85 -1.85
CA GLU A 239 1.14 62.91 -2.18
C GLU A 239 -0.04 62.99 -1.20
N ASP A 240 -0.44 61.87 -0.59
CA ASP A 240 -1.60 61.82 0.32
C ASP A 240 -1.28 62.44 1.70
N GLY A 241 0.00 62.38 2.10
CA GLY A 241 0.50 63.07 3.30
C GLY A 241 0.53 64.59 3.14
N THR A 242 0.95 65.09 1.96
CA THR A 242 0.96 66.53 1.65
C THR A 242 -0.45 67.09 1.51
N ARG A 243 -1.38 66.31 0.93
CA ARG A 243 -2.78 66.71 0.80
C ARG A 243 -3.49 66.80 2.15
N LYS A 244 -3.18 65.89 3.09
CA LYS A 244 -3.71 65.92 4.47
C LYS A 244 -3.12 67.07 5.28
N SER A 245 -1.84 67.42 5.11
CA SER A 245 -1.24 68.56 5.82
C SER A 245 -1.69 69.93 5.32
N LEU A 246 -2.15 70.03 4.07
CA LEU A 246 -2.70 71.27 3.50
C LEU A 246 -4.17 71.52 3.90
N LEU A 247 -4.84 70.52 4.47
CA LEU A 247 -6.25 70.57 4.87
C LEU A 247 -6.46 70.71 6.40
N THR A 248 -5.38 70.86 7.17
CA THR A 248 -5.35 71.18 8.62
C THR A 248 -4.63 72.50 8.83
#